data_AF-Q6YFG5-F1
#
_entry.id   AF-Q6YFG5-F1
#
_cell.length_a   1.000
_cell.length_b   1.000
_cell.length_c   1.000
_cell.angle_alpha   90.00
_cell.angle_beta   90.00
_cell.angle_gamma   90.00
#
_symmetry.space_group_name_H-M   'P 1'
#
loop_
_entity.id
_entity.type
_entity.pdbx_description
1 polymer ?
#
loop_
_entity_poly.entity_id
_entity_poly.type
_entity_poly.pdbx_seq_one_letter_code
_entity_poly.pdbx_strand_id
1 'polypeptide(L)'
;LAKHVYGLYCHEFDKSSCIEDISRICDGKFNALLDLQEQLCNSISKTSSVNAHDVSIYTAKIENALTRKRVFLVLDDISTVTQLDALLGTKGFHPG
;
A
#
# COMPACT_ATOMS: atom_id res chain seq x y z
N LEU A 1 1.88 14.80 -9.20
CA LEU A 1 1.10 15.41 -8.11
C LEU A 1 1.23 14.61 -6.82
N ALA A 2 1.06 13.28 -6.89
CA ALA A 2 1.23 12.34 -5.77
C ALA A 2 2.46 12.64 -4.89
N LYS A 3 3.66 12.69 -5.46
CA LYS A 3 4.90 13.00 -4.74
C LYS A 3 4.88 14.29 -3.93
N HIS A 4 4.26 15.34 -4.47
CA HIS A 4 4.20 16.64 -3.81
C HIS A 4 3.25 16.59 -2.60
N VAL A 5 2.06 16.01 -2.78
CA VAL A 5 1.10 15.77 -1.70
C VAL A 5 1.72 14.88 -0.62
N TYR A 6 2.47 13.85 -1.02
CA TYR A 6 3.22 13.02 -0.09
C TYR A 6 4.18 13.84 0.77
N GLY A 7 5.06 14.64 0.14
CA GLY A 7 6.04 15.45 0.85
C GLY A 7 5.44 16.48 1.81
N LEU A 8 4.26 17.01 1.49
CA LEU A 8 3.56 17.98 2.34
C LEU A 8 3.03 17.37 3.63
N TYR A 9 2.45 16.16 3.58
CA TYR A 9 1.68 15.63 4.71
C TYR A 9 2.27 14.38 5.38
N CYS A 10 3.29 13.74 4.79
CA CYS A 10 3.81 12.46 5.29
C CYS A 10 4.32 12.50 6.74
N HIS A 11 4.72 13.67 7.23
CA HIS A 11 5.27 13.90 8.57
C HIS A 11 4.19 14.07 9.65
N GLU A 12 2.93 14.25 9.29
CA GLU A 12 1.81 14.41 10.23
C GLU A 12 1.22 13.08 10.72
N PHE A 13 1.74 11.96 10.21
CA PHE A 13 1.21 10.62 10.43
C PHE A 13 2.28 9.68 11.01
N ASP A 14 1.84 8.65 11.75
CA ASP A 14 2.74 7.67 12.37
C ASP A 14 3.52 6.87 11.32
N LYS A 15 2.88 6.66 10.17
CA LYS A 15 3.38 5.91 9.03
C LYS A 15 2.88 6.55 7.75
N SER A 16 3.71 6.50 6.72
CA SER A 16 3.37 7.06 5.42
C SER A 16 4.00 6.25 4.30
N SER A 17 3.31 6.19 3.16
CA SER A 17 3.82 5.56 1.94
C SER A 17 3.28 6.24 0.69
N CYS A 18 4.07 6.24 -0.36
CA CYS A 18 3.69 6.72 -1.68
C CYS A 18 4.05 5.65 -2.71
N ILE A 19 3.09 5.29 -3.55
CA ILE A 19 3.28 4.39 -4.68
C ILE A 19 2.81 5.13 -5.93
N GLU A 20 3.70 5.23 -6.91
CA GLU A 20 3.48 5.93 -8.16
C GLU A 20 3.35 4.92 -9.32
N ASP A 21 2.67 5.31 -10.41
CA ASP A 21 2.55 4.53 -11.64
C ASP A 21 1.99 3.10 -11.43
N ILE A 22 0.97 2.91 -10.58
CA ILE A 22 0.47 1.58 -10.21
C ILE A 22 -0.01 0.78 -11.43
N SER A 23 -0.86 1.35 -12.27
CA SER A 23 -1.38 0.65 -13.46
C SER A 23 -0.23 0.22 -14.36
N ARG A 24 0.69 1.15 -14.66
CA ARG A 24 1.85 0.88 -15.51
C ARG A 24 2.76 -0.22 -14.94
N ILE A 25 2.97 -0.25 -13.63
CA ILE A 25 3.77 -1.30 -12.96
C ILE A 25 3.06 -2.65 -13.07
N CYS A 26 1.75 -2.69 -12.82
CA CYS A 26 0.93 -3.90 -12.91
C CYS A 26 0.88 -4.50 -14.31
N ASP A 27 0.83 -3.68 -15.35
CA ASP A 27 0.74 -4.13 -16.74
C ASP A 27 2.08 -4.67 -17.27
N GLY A 28 3.21 -4.26 -16.68
CA GLY A 28 4.55 -4.51 -17.22
C GLY A 28 5.31 -5.71 -16.65
N LYS A 29 4.87 -6.31 -15.53
CA LYS A 29 5.62 -7.39 -14.86
C LYS A 29 4.72 -8.46 -14.24
N PHE A 30 5.17 -9.71 -14.34
CA PHE A 30 4.60 -10.81 -13.57
C PHE A 30 4.85 -10.56 -12.07
N ASN A 31 3.83 -10.76 -11.23
CA ASN A 31 3.86 -10.48 -9.78
C ASN A 31 4.09 -9.02 -9.36
N ALA A 32 3.98 -8.05 -10.28
CA ALA A 32 4.13 -6.62 -9.96
C ALA A 32 3.31 -6.16 -8.74
N LEU A 33 2.08 -6.68 -8.61
CA LEU A 33 1.18 -6.35 -7.52
C LEU A 33 1.69 -6.86 -6.17
N LEU A 34 2.34 -8.03 -6.15
CA LEU A 34 2.95 -8.59 -4.95
C LEU A 34 4.14 -7.74 -4.50
N ASP A 35 4.97 -7.27 -5.44
CA ASP A 35 6.09 -6.37 -5.16
C ASP A 35 5.59 -5.04 -4.53
N LEU A 36 4.49 -4.49 -5.06
CA LEU A 36 3.87 -3.29 -4.52
C LEU A 36 3.30 -3.52 -3.11
N GLN A 37 2.66 -4.67 -2.86
CA GLN A 37 2.19 -5.05 -1.53
C GLN A 37 3.34 -5.19 -0.53
N GLU A 38 4.44 -5.80 -0.94
CA GLU A 38 5.63 -5.93 -0.10
C GLU A 38 6.21 -4.55 0.25
N GLN A 39 6.40 -3.69 -0.75
CA GLN A 39 6.85 -2.31 -0.56
C GLN A 39 5.94 -1.55 0.42
N LEU A 40 4.63 -1.62 0.20
CA LEU A 40 3.64 -0.97 1.05
C LEU A 40 3.72 -1.51 2.48
N CYS A 41 3.65 -2.83 2.64
CA CYS A 41 3.72 -3.47 3.94
C CYS A 41 4.98 -3.08 4.70
N ASN A 42 6.14 -3.08 4.06
CA ASN A 42 7.42 -2.71 4.67
C ASN A 42 7.46 -1.23 5.10
N SER A 43 6.83 -0.33 4.35
CA SER A 43 6.80 1.09 4.70
C SER A 43 5.93 1.39 5.94
N ILE A 44 4.79 0.70 6.08
CA ILE A 44 3.80 0.99 7.14
C ILE A 44 3.88 0.05 8.36
N SER A 45 4.48 -1.13 8.20
CA SER A 45 4.72 -2.06 9.30
C SER A 45 6.03 -1.77 10.04
N LYS A 46 6.14 -2.22 11.30
CA LYS A 46 7.36 -2.09 12.12
C LYS A 46 8.24 -3.36 12.11
N THR A 47 7.75 -4.44 11.52
CA THR A 47 8.32 -5.77 11.65
C THR A 47 9.25 -6.08 10.48
N SER A 48 10.39 -6.71 10.79
CA SER A 48 11.39 -7.27 9.85
C SER A 48 10.78 -7.77 8.54
N SER A 49 11.45 -7.50 7.41
CA SER A 49 11.03 -7.97 6.09
C SER A 49 10.59 -9.42 6.19
N VAL A 50 9.31 -9.66 5.98
CA VAL A 50 8.81 -11.02 5.94
C VAL A 50 8.95 -11.43 4.51
N ASN A 51 9.84 -12.39 4.24
CA ASN A 51 9.93 -13.08 2.96
C ASN A 51 8.67 -13.95 2.80
N ALA A 52 7.51 -13.31 2.66
CA ALA A 52 6.27 -13.97 2.30
C ALA A 52 6.14 -13.86 0.78
N HIS A 53 5.91 -14.99 0.13
CA HIS A 53 5.52 -15.04 -1.29
C HIS A 53 3.99 -15.12 -1.43
N ASP A 54 3.25 -14.62 -0.43
CA ASP A 54 1.80 -14.77 -0.33
C ASP A 54 1.11 -13.41 -0.16
N VAL A 55 0.30 -13.07 -1.16
CA VAL A 55 -0.57 -11.89 -1.23
C VAL A 55 -1.41 -11.74 0.04
N SER A 56 -1.97 -12.85 0.56
CA SER A 56 -2.87 -12.82 1.72
C SER A 56 -2.17 -12.37 3.00
N ILE A 57 -0.89 -12.73 3.17
CA ILE A 57 -0.08 -12.34 4.33
C ILE A 57 0.20 -10.84 4.29
N TYR A 58 0.54 -10.30 3.12
CA TYR A 58 0.76 -8.86 2.97
C TYR A 58 -0.54 -8.07 3.17
N THR A 59 -1.63 -8.50 2.56
CA THR A 59 -2.95 -7.87 2.73
C THR A 59 -3.33 -7.80 4.21
N ALA A 60 -3.23 -8.92 4.95
CA ALA A 60 -3.59 -8.95 6.37
C ALA A 60 -2.71 -8.01 7.23
N LYS A 61 -1.43 -7.85 6.88
CA LYS A 61 -0.54 -6.91 7.58
C LYS A 61 -0.86 -5.46 7.27
N ILE A 62 -1.16 -5.16 6.02
CA ILE A 62 -1.55 -3.82 5.59
C ILE A 62 -2.85 -3.45 6.28
N GLU A 63 -3.88 -4.29 6.24
CA GLU A 63 -5.14 -4.11 6.98
C GLU A 63 -4.88 -3.88 8.48
N ASN A 64 -4.01 -4.70 9.11
CA ASN A 64 -3.67 -4.55 10.52
C ASN A 64 -2.87 -3.26 10.83
N ALA A 65 -2.06 -2.76 9.89
CA ALA A 65 -1.35 -1.50 10.05
C ALA A 65 -2.30 -0.30 9.92
N LEU A 66 -3.20 -0.35 8.92
CA LEU A 66 -4.21 0.68 8.66
C LEU A 66 -5.21 0.83 9.82
N THR A 67 -5.60 -0.28 10.44
CA THR A 67 -6.56 -0.29 11.57
C THR A 67 -5.97 0.15 12.91
N ARG A 68 -4.63 0.17 13.06
CA ARG A 68 -3.98 0.41 14.37
C ARG A 68 -3.18 1.71 14.46
N LYS A 69 -2.86 2.34 13.33
CA LYS A 69 -2.01 3.52 13.29
C LYS A 69 -2.63 4.59 12.39
N ARG A 70 -2.25 5.84 12.60
CA ARG A 70 -2.55 6.89 11.63
C ARG A 70 -1.59 6.73 10.46
N VAL A 71 -2.10 6.19 9.35
CA VAL A 71 -1.32 5.94 8.13
C VAL A 71 -1.74 6.92 7.04
N PHE A 72 -0.75 7.55 6.39
CA PHE A 72 -0.97 8.36 5.20
C PHE A 72 -0.52 7.62 3.95
N LEU A 73 -1.45 7.35 3.04
CA LEU A 73 -1.17 6.67 1.78
C LEU A 73 -1.48 7.57 0.59
N VAL A 74 -0.53 7.64 -0.34
CA VAL A 74 -0.74 8.23 -1.65
C VAL A 74 -0.54 7.13 -2.69
N LEU A 75 -1.60 6.83 -3.44
CA LEU A 75 -1.60 5.82 -4.49
C LEU A 75 -1.92 6.52 -5.81
N ASP A 76 -0.95 6.57 -6.72
CA ASP A 76 -1.08 7.22 -8.03
C ASP A 76 -1.40 6.18 -9.12
N ASP A 77 -2.24 6.57 -10.08
CA ASP A 77 -2.55 5.77 -11.27
C ASP A 77 -3.14 4.37 -10.97
N ILE A 78 -4.15 4.30 -10.09
CA ILE A 78 -4.98 3.08 -9.94
C ILE A 78 -6.02 3.04 -11.06
N SER A 79 -5.98 1.98 -11.87
CA SER A 79 -6.92 1.79 -12.98
C SER A 79 -8.02 0.78 -12.69
N THR A 80 -7.89 -0.05 -11.65
CA THR A 80 -8.89 -1.08 -11.30
C THR A 80 -9.11 -1.20 -9.79
N VAL A 81 -10.33 -1.61 -9.40
CA VAL A 81 -10.66 -1.95 -8.01
C VAL A 81 -9.82 -3.14 -7.51
N THR A 82 -9.49 -4.09 -8.39
CA THR A 82 -8.62 -5.22 -8.05
C THR A 82 -7.23 -4.79 -7.60
N GLN A 83 -6.63 -3.76 -8.21
CA GLN A 83 -5.35 -3.20 -7.75
C GLN A 83 -5.49 -2.58 -6.36
N LEU A 84 -6.56 -1.83 -6.12
CA LEU A 84 -6.84 -1.21 -4.83
C LEU A 84 -7.05 -2.26 -3.73
N ASP A 85 -7.92 -3.24 -3.97
CA ASP A 85 -8.26 -4.32 -3.03
C ASP A 85 -7.05 -5.19 -2.72
N ALA A 86 -6.20 -5.47 -3.71
CA ALA A 86 -4.97 -6.19 -3.46
C ALA A 86 -4.03 -5.40 -2.53
N LEU A 87 -3.84 -4.10 -2.77
CA LEU A 87 -2.94 -3.29 -1.96
C LEU A 87 -3.45 -3.09 -0.54
N LEU A 88 -4.73 -2.76 -0.36
CA LEU A 88 -5.26 -2.28 0.92
C LEU A 88 -6.06 -3.35 1.68
N GLY A 89 -6.44 -4.42 1.01
CA GLY A 89 -7.44 -5.36 1.51
C GLY A 89 -8.84 -4.76 1.47
N THR A 90 -9.82 -5.63 1.66
CA THR A 90 -11.25 -5.25 1.62
C THR A 90 -11.75 -4.75 2.97
N LYS A 91 -10.94 -4.86 4.03
CA LYS A 91 -11.32 -4.49 5.40
C LYS A 91 -10.65 -3.21 5.90
N GLY A 92 -9.70 -2.66 5.14
CA GLY A 92 -8.84 -1.57 5.59
C GLY A 92 -9.52 -0.20 5.68
N PHE A 93 -10.58 0.02 4.89
CA PHE A 93 -11.33 1.28 4.85
C PHE A 93 -12.81 0.98 4.99
N HIS A 94 -13.43 1.46 6.06
CA HIS A 94 -14.89 1.48 6.15
C HIS A 94 -15.42 2.49 5.12
N PRO A 95 -16.48 2.17 4.36
CA PRO A 95 -17.21 3.21 3.65
C PRO A 95 -17.69 4.22 4.71
N GLY A 96 -17.24 5.46 4.55
CA GLY A 96 -17.62 6.58 5.43
C GLY A 96 -19.09 6.90 5.39
#